data_AF-A0AAN6NTC9-F1
#
_entry.id   AF-A0AAN6NTC9-F1
#
_cell.length_a   1.000
_cell.length_b   1.000
_cell.length_c   1.000
_cell.angle_alpha   90.00
_cell.angle_beta   90.00
_cell.angle_gamma   90.00
#
_symmetry.space_group_name_H-M   'P 1'
#
loop_
_entity.id
_entity.type
_entity.pdbx_description
1 polymer ?
#
loop_
_entity_poly.entity_id
_entity_poly.type
_entity_poly.pdbx_seq_one_letter_code
_entity_poly.pdbx_strand_id
1 'polypeptide(L)'
;MYDVHGMAAFDPSRGGPGGHGHGNMDDIFAAMFGMGGMGGMGGMGGMPRRPRRSPDEEQPYKVSLEELYKGKTVKFAAEKQVVCRQCKGSGAKENVKPNNCERCKGRGLVEAYQSIGPNMARQVVIPCDHCSGSGMHYKEKDRCKKCKGKRTCKETKALELYIPPGSMQGDRIVLEGEADQLPDQAPGDLIFHLVEEPHDVFTRIGRDLSADLKVTLIEALSGFSRVVVKHLDGRGIRIDHPRGKVLRPGDVLKVPGEGMPVKKSDMKGDLYLVVKIEFPEDGWMQNDSQYDALTKLLPPPAKPIEAEEIDDVEYESGADIEQMGAHQGDPRYGNDWEDDDDEDDGAGPQCATQ
;
A
#
# COMPACT_ATOMS: atom_id res chain seq x y z
N MET A 1 33.19 20.45 20.69
CA MET A 1 32.66 21.22 21.83
C MET A 1 31.16 21.36 21.64
N TYR A 2 30.39 20.75 22.53
CA TYR A 2 28.94 20.89 22.61
C TYR A 2 28.55 22.15 23.42
N ASP A 3 27.38 22.67 23.05
CA ASP A 3 26.41 23.45 23.84
C ASP A 3 26.76 24.83 24.38
N VAL A 4 25.93 25.82 23.99
CA VAL A 4 25.62 26.91 24.93
C VAL A 4 24.21 27.53 24.84
N HIS A 5 23.25 27.05 24.04
CA HIS A 5 21.95 27.77 23.95
C HIS A 5 20.67 26.90 23.85
N GLY A 6 20.67 25.69 24.43
CA GLY A 6 19.52 24.75 24.41
C GLY A 6 18.53 24.80 25.58
N MET A 7 18.60 25.77 26.51
CA MET A 7 17.85 25.73 27.78
C MET A 7 16.97 26.96 28.05
N ALA A 8 16.56 27.71 27.01
CA ALA A 8 15.65 28.86 27.18
C ALA A 8 14.17 28.55 26.88
N ALA A 9 13.83 27.33 26.47
CA ALA A 9 12.47 26.96 26.06
C ALA A 9 11.56 26.45 27.19
N PHE A 10 12.04 26.38 28.44
CA PHE A 10 11.33 25.71 29.55
C PHE A 10 11.13 26.56 30.82
N ASP A 11 11.28 27.88 30.78
CA ASP A 11 10.94 28.74 31.93
C ASP A 11 9.45 29.16 31.90
N PRO A 12 8.61 28.71 32.86
CA PRO A 12 7.18 29.01 32.90
C PRO A 12 6.85 30.40 33.47
N SER A 13 7.83 31.26 33.74
CA SER A 13 7.61 32.54 34.45
C SER A 13 7.45 33.78 33.56
N ARG A 14 7.44 33.64 32.22
CA ARG A 14 7.34 34.79 31.30
C ARG A 14 6.02 34.82 30.53
N GLY A 15 4.93 35.10 31.25
CA GLY A 15 3.65 35.46 30.67
C GLY A 15 3.65 36.88 30.10
N GLY A 16 3.33 37.03 28.80
CA GLY A 16 3.08 38.30 28.14
C GLY A 16 2.51 38.12 26.73
N PRO A 17 1.54 38.92 26.29
CA PRO A 17 0.46 38.47 25.40
C PRO A 17 0.66 38.90 23.94
N GLY A 18 0.37 37.99 23.00
CA GLY A 18 0.11 38.36 21.60
C GLY A 18 0.80 37.47 20.56
N GLY A 19 0.00 36.67 19.83
CA GLY A 19 0.48 35.88 18.69
C GLY A 19 -0.46 34.74 18.29
N HIS A 20 -1.74 35.03 18.03
CA HIS A 20 -2.69 34.01 17.55
C HIS A 20 -2.70 33.97 16.02
N GLY A 21 -2.04 32.96 15.44
CA GLY A 21 -2.20 32.54 14.05
C GLY A 21 -3.08 31.28 13.97
N HIS A 22 -4.31 31.44 13.50
CA HIS A 22 -5.19 30.47 12.83
C HIS A 22 -5.21 29.01 13.34
N GLY A 23 -5.74 28.81 14.54
CA GLY A 23 -6.36 27.56 14.99
C GLY A 23 -7.79 27.84 15.47
N ASN A 24 -8.74 26.98 15.09
CA ASN A 24 -10.19 27.09 15.32
C ASN A 24 -10.59 27.77 16.64
N MET A 25 -11.28 28.91 16.56
CA MET A 25 -11.91 29.57 17.72
C MET A 25 -13.03 28.73 18.35
N ASP A 26 -13.56 27.73 17.64
CA ASP A 26 -14.63 26.85 18.13
C ASP A 26 -14.17 25.89 19.23
N ASP A 27 -12.92 25.44 19.22
CA ASP A 27 -12.39 24.49 20.22
C ASP A 27 -11.97 25.18 21.53
N ILE A 28 -11.62 26.46 21.47
CA ILE A 28 -11.27 27.26 22.67
C ILE A 28 -12.54 27.71 23.41
N PHE A 29 -13.62 28.00 22.69
CA PHE A 29 -14.92 28.31 23.31
C PHE A 29 -15.56 27.08 23.97
N ALA A 30 -15.38 25.89 23.39
CA ALA A 30 -15.85 24.62 23.97
C ALA A 30 -15.08 24.23 25.25
N ALA A 31 -13.79 24.53 25.33
CA ALA A 31 -12.98 24.27 26.52
C ALA A 31 -13.28 25.24 27.67
N MET A 32 -13.70 26.48 27.37
CA MET A 32 -13.97 27.52 28.38
C MET A 32 -15.39 27.47 28.97
N PHE A 33 -16.38 26.92 28.26
CA PHE A 33 -17.75 26.70 28.76
C PHE A 33 -17.94 25.34 29.47
N GLY A 34 -16.87 24.55 29.63
CA GLY A 34 -16.93 23.20 30.16
C GLY A 34 -16.67 23.04 31.66
N MET A 35 -16.31 24.09 32.40
CA MET A 35 -15.93 23.92 33.81
C MET A 35 -16.21 25.15 34.69
N GLY A 36 -17.39 25.16 35.32
CA GLY A 36 -17.65 25.96 36.52
C GLY A 36 -18.78 27.00 36.37
N GLY A 37 -20.00 26.62 36.76
CA GLY A 37 -21.13 27.56 36.83
C GLY A 37 -22.40 26.91 37.35
N MET A 38 -22.62 27.04 38.64
CA MET A 38 -23.73 26.50 39.43
C MET A 38 -25.08 27.11 39.03
N GLY A 39 -26.12 26.28 38.82
CA GLY A 39 -27.52 26.67 38.97
C GLY A 39 -28.37 26.68 37.69
N GLY A 40 -29.37 25.79 37.62
CA GLY A 40 -30.52 25.97 36.74
C GLY A 40 -30.96 24.73 35.96
N MET A 41 -31.98 24.04 36.49
CA MET A 41 -33.11 23.46 35.77
C MET A 41 -32.93 22.97 34.31
N GLY A 42 -33.21 21.67 34.13
CA GLY A 42 -34.10 21.21 33.05
C GLY A 42 -33.50 21.20 31.65
N GLY A 43 -32.75 20.15 31.33
CA GLY A 43 -32.25 19.95 29.97
C GLY A 43 -31.57 18.61 29.78
N MET A 44 -32.24 17.50 30.10
CA MET A 44 -31.87 16.19 29.55
C MET A 44 -32.15 16.18 28.04
N GLY A 45 -31.33 16.90 27.27
CA GLY A 45 -31.20 16.76 25.83
C GLY A 45 -30.45 15.46 25.57
N GLY A 46 -31.16 14.33 25.63
CA GLY A 46 -30.64 13.07 25.14
C GLY A 46 -30.23 13.26 23.69
N MET A 47 -28.93 13.24 23.40
CA MET A 47 -28.46 13.20 22.02
C MET A 47 -29.24 12.12 21.28
N PRO A 48 -29.86 12.43 20.11
CA PRO A 48 -30.57 11.42 19.34
C PRO A 48 -29.59 10.28 19.07
N ARG A 49 -29.90 9.10 19.61
CA ARG A 49 -29.15 7.88 19.33
C ARG A 49 -29.17 7.70 17.82
N ARG A 50 -28.06 8.00 17.14
CA ARG A 50 -27.88 7.64 15.73
C ARG A 50 -28.27 6.17 15.58
N PRO A 51 -29.09 5.82 14.57
CA PRO A 51 -29.37 4.43 14.26
C PRO A 51 -28.03 3.69 14.19
N ARG A 52 -27.91 2.62 14.97
CA ARG A 52 -26.71 1.78 14.94
C ARG A 52 -26.57 1.24 13.51
N ARG A 53 -25.42 1.43 12.88
CA ARG A 53 -25.08 0.82 11.59
C ARG A 53 -24.31 -0.45 11.84
N SER A 54 -24.58 -1.46 11.01
CA SER A 54 -23.78 -2.67 10.95
C SER A 54 -22.36 -2.31 10.47
N PRO A 55 -21.34 -3.07 10.86
CA PRO A 55 -19.97 -2.83 10.38
C PRO A 55 -19.89 -2.88 8.86
N ASP A 56 -19.03 -2.05 8.28
CA ASP A 56 -18.69 -2.13 6.86
C ASP A 56 -17.83 -3.37 6.60
N GLU A 57 -17.93 -3.93 5.40
CA GLU A 57 -17.11 -5.06 4.96
C GLU A 57 -16.08 -4.57 3.94
N GLU A 58 -14.79 -4.77 4.21
CA GLU A 58 -13.72 -4.35 3.34
C GLU A 58 -13.07 -5.56 2.65
N GLN A 59 -12.96 -5.52 1.31
CA GLN A 59 -12.41 -6.62 0.52
C GLN A 59 -11.39 -6.11 -0.51
N PRO A 60 -10.18 -6.71 -0.59
CA PRO A 60 -9.25 -6.40 -1.67
C PRO A 60 -9.77 -6.99 -2.99
N TYR A 61 -9.79 -6.17 -4.05
CA TYR A 61 -10.15 -6.61 -5.40
C TYR A 61 -8.96 -6.46 -6.34
N LYS A 62 -8.41 -7.60 -6.79
CA LYS A 62 -7.29 -7.63 -7.72
C LYS A 62 -7.73 -7.22 -9.12
N VAL A 63 -6.97 -6.33 -9.74
CA VAL A 63 -7.25 -5.77 -11.06
C VAL A 63 -6.00 -5.74 -11.91
N SER A 64 -6.13 -6.15 -13.16
CA SER A 64 -5.03 -6.05 -14.10
C SER A 64 -4.91 -4.63 -14.66
N LEU A 65 -3.71 -4.29 -15.15
CA LEU A 65 -3.44 -2.98 -15.73
C LEU A 65 -4.31 -2.71 -16.98
N GLU A 66 -4.64 -3.75 -17.75
CA GLU A 66 -5.55 -3.64 -18.92
C GLU A 66 -6.97 -3.26 -18.51
N GLU A 67 -7.46 -3.82 -17.39
CA GLU A 67 -8.78 -3.52 -16.84
C GLU A 67 -8.85 -2.10 -16.30
N LEU A 68 -7.77 -1.65 -15.66
CA LEU A 68 -7.62 -0.27 -15.22
C LEU A 68 -7.51 0.72 -16.40
N TYR A 69 -7.01 0.29 -17.56
CA TYR A 69 -6.94 1.11 -18.76
C TYR A 69 -8.31 1.24 -19.46
N LYS A 70 -9.02 0.13 -19.67
CA LYS A 70 -10.30 0.11 -20.40
C LYS A 70 -11.50 0.48 -19.52
N GLY A 71 -11.36 0.30 -18.20
CA GLY A 71 -12.50 0.20 -17.30
C GLY A 71 -13.16 -1.18 -17.40
N LYS A 72 -13.73 -1.64 -16.30
CA LYS A 72 -14.37 -2.96 -16.22
C LYS A 72 -15.63 -2.90 -15.38
N THR A 73 -16.67 -3.59 -15.85
CA THR A 73 -17.88 -3.82 -15.06
C THR A 73 -17.97 -5.31 -14.75
N VAL A 74 -17.99 -5.65 -13.47
CA VAL A 74 -17.95 -7.04 -13.00
C VAL A 74 -19.24 -7.38 -12.29
N LYS A 75 -19.91 -8.43 -12.74
CA LYS A 75 -21.09 -8.98 -12.07
C LYS A 75 -20.66 -10.19 -11.24
N PHE A 76 -20.99 -10.20 -9.96
CA PHE A 76 -20.63 -11.27 -9.04
C PHE A 76 -21.78 -11.56 -8.08
N ALA A 77 -21.79 -12.77 -7.53
CA ALA A 77 -22.75 -13.17 -6.52
C ALA A 77 -22.11 -13.02 -5.14
N ALA A 78 -22.68 -12.16 -4.30
CA ALA A 78 -22.26 -11.99 -2.91
C ALA A 78 -23.23 -12.74 -2.00
N GLU A 79 -22.70 -13.56 -1.09
CA GLU A 79 -23.48 -14.10 0.02
C GLU A 79 -23.45 -13.12 1.18
N LYS A 80 -24.62 -12.67 1.65
CA LYS A 80 -24.71 -11.80 2.81
C LYS A 80 -25.78 -12.26 3.79
N GLN A 81 -25.62 -11.85 5.03
CA GLN A 81 -26.66 -11.97 6.04
C GLN A 81 -27.68 -10.85 5.87
N VAL A 82 -28.94 -11.25 5.70
CA VAL A 82 -30.07 -10.32 5.65
C VAL A 82 -30.96 -10.54 6.86
N VAL A 83 -31.65 -9.48 7.29
CA VAL A 83 -32.71 -9.62 8.29
C VAL A 83 -33.78 -10.56 7.75
N CYS A 84 -34.19 -11.54 8.56
CA CYS A 84 -35.13 -12.57 8.12
C CYS A 84 -36.46 -11.93 7.71
N ARG A 85 -36.79 -12.01 6.41
CA ARG A 85 -38.04 -11.46 5.84
C ARG A 85 -39.31 -11.99 6.50
N GLN A 86 -39.29 -13.24 7.00
CA GLN A 86 -40.46 -13.88 7.60
C GLN A 86 -40.79 -13.37 9.00
N CYS A 87 -39.77 -13.05 9.82
CA CYS A 87 -39.98 -12.56 11.19
C CYS A 87 -39.60 -11.08 11.37
N LYS A 88 -39.14 -10.41 10.31
CA LYS A 88 -38.69 -9.01 10.30
C LYS A 88 -37.69 -8.69 11.42
N GLY A 89 -36.80 -9.65 11.71
CA GLY A 89 -35.78 -9.51 12.75
C GLY A 89 -36.23 -9.87 14.17
N SER A 90 -37.50 -10.22 14.41
CA SER A 90 -37.96 -10.60 15.75
C SER A 90 -37.42 -11.94 16.25
N GLY A 91 -37.12 -12.87 15.32
CA GLY A 91 -36.65 -14.22 15.63
C GLY A 91 -37.76 -15.22 15.98
N ALA A 92 -39.01 -14.78 16.05
CA ALA A 92 -40.17 -15.60 16.40
C ALA A 92 -41.22 -15.62 15.29
N LYS A 93 -42.24 -16.46 15.48
CA LYS A 93 -43.49 -16.38 14.70
C LYS A 93 -44.22 -15.06 14.98
N GLU A 94 -45.05 -14.64 14.04
CA GLU A 94 -45.85 -13.42 14.21
C GLU A 94 -46.72 -13.49 15.47
N ASN A 95 -46.84 -12.36 16.17
CA ASN A 95 -47.68 -12.17 17.35
C ASN A 95 -47.34 -13.02 18.60
N VAL A 96 -46.15 -13.61 18.67
CA VAL A 96 -45.65 -14.26 19.90
C VAL A 96 -45.05 -13.21 20.83
N LYS A 97 -45.49 -13.20 22.10
CA LYS A 97 -44.87 -12.33 23.12
C LYS A 97 -43.50 -12.87 23.53
N PRO A 98 -42.44 -12.05 23.49
CA PRO A 98 -41.13 -12.45 23.99
C PRO A 98 -41.12 -12.61 25.51
N ASN A 99 -40.40 -13.61 26.01
CA ASN A 99 -40.01 -13.64 27.42
C ASN A 99 -38.67 -12.94 27.59
N ASN A 100 -38.46 -12.24 28.70
CA ASN A 100 -37.14 -11.69 29.01
C ASN A 100 -36.14 -12.83 29.16
N CYS A 101 -34.95 -12.67 28.58
CA CYS A 101 -33.88 -13.64 28.79
C CYS A 101 -33.46 -13.65 30.26
N GLU A 102 -33.49 -14.83 30.89
CA GLU A 102 -33.19 -15.00 32.32
C GLU A 102 -31.75 -14.61 32.67
N ARG A 103 -30.81 -14.88 31.76
CA ARG A 103 -29.38 -14.63 31.98
C ARG A 103 -29.02 -13.15 31.96
N CYS A 104 -29.51 -12.40 30.97
CA CYS A 104 -29.22 -10.96 30.86
C CYS A 104 -30.35 -10.06 31.38
N LYS A 105 -31.44 -10.63 31.90
CA LYS A 105 -32.63 -9.92 32.40
C LYS A 105 -33.16 -8.87 31.41
N GLY A 106 -33.27 -9.23 30.12
CA GLY A 106 -33.74 -8.30 29.09
C GLY A 106 -32.68 -7.35 28.50
N ARG A 107 -31.45 -7.31 29.05
CA ARG A 107 -30.42 -6.33 28.63
C ARG A 107 -29.67 -6.69 27.35
N GLY A 108 -29.69 -7.96 26.95
CA GLY A 108 -28.95 -8.48 25.78
C GLY A 108 -27.44 -8.60 25.98
N LEU A 109 -26.88 -8.06 27.05
CA LEU A 109 -25.44 -8.02 27.35
C LEU A 109 -25.18 -8.63 28.73
N VAL A 110 -24.04 -9.29 28.88
CA VAL A 110 -23.55 -9.84 30.16
C VAL A 110 -22.09 -9.44 30.37
N GLU A 111 -21.71 -9.24 31.62
CA GLU A 111 -20.31 -8.99 32.00
C GLU A 111 -19.57 -10.33 32.07
N ALA A 112 -18.40 -10.41 31.45
CA ALA A 112 -17.52 -11.57 31.45
C ALA A 112 -16.09 -11.13 31.77
N TYR A 113 -15.28 -12.04 32.31
CA TYR A 113 -13.86 -11.79 32.56
C TYR A 113 -13.03 -12.43 31.46
N GLN A 114 -12.28 -11.61 30.71
CA GLN A 114 -11.36 -12.06 29.69
C GLN A 114 -9.93 -12.04 30.25
N SER A 115 -9.27 -13.20 30.24
CA SER A 115 -7.86 -13.30 30.64
C SER A 115 -6.97 -12.70 29.55
N ILE A 116 -6.10 -11.76 29.92
CA ILE A 116 -5.14 -11.08 29.02
C ILE A 116 -3.72 -11.60 29.26
N GLY A 117 -3.51 -12.38 30.33
CA GLY A 117 -2.22 -13.00 30.64
C GLY A 117 -2.25 -13.72 31.98
N PRO A 118 -1.12 -14.31 32.41
CA PRO A 118 -0.99 -14.91 33.73
C PRO A 118 -1.36 -13.89 34.81
N ASN A 119 -2.34 -14.23 35.65
CA ASN A 119 -2.85 -13.40 36.76
C ASN A 119 -3.49 -12.05 36.38
N MET A 120 -3.85 -11.82 35.11
CA MET A 120 -4.53 -10.59 34.67
C MET A 120 -5.83 -10.89 33.93
N ALA A 121 -6.96 -10.48 34.51
CA ALA A 121 -8.27 -10.56 33.89
C ALA A 121 -8.92 -9.17 33.81
N ARG A 122 -9.50 -8.85 32.65
CA ARG A 122 -10.27 -7.62 32.44
C ARG A 122 -11.76 -7.96 32.37
N GLN A 123 -12.58 -7.16 33.04
CA GLN A 123 -14.03 -7.21 32.88
C GLN A 123 -14.40 -6.61 31.51
N VAL A 124 -15.05 -7.41 30.67
CA VAL A 124 -15.55 -7.05 29.35
C VAL A 124 -17.06 -7.27 29.28
N VAL A 125 -17.75 -6.45 28.50
CA VAL A 125 -19.19 -6.62 28.25
C VAL A 125 -19.36 -7.34 26.93
N ILE A 126 -19.96 -8.53 26.95
CA ILE A 126 -20.17 -9.37 25.77
C ILE A 126 -21.67 -9.58 25.51
N PRO A 127 -22.09 -9.83 24.26
CA PRO A 127 -23.47 -10.22 23.97
C PRO A 127 -23.83 -11.50 24.73
N CYS A 128 -25.03 -11.52 25.33
CA CYS A 128 -25.54 -12.68 26.04
C CYS A 128 -25.70 -13.85 25.07
N ASP A 129 -25.08 -14.98 25.37
CA ASP A 129 -25.10 -16.21 24.57
C ASP A 129 -26.52 -16.81 24.42
N HIS A 130 -27.32 -16.80 25.49
CA HIS A 130 -28.67 -17.37 25.52
C HIS A 130 -29.69 -16.64 24.63
N CYS A 131 -29.53 -15.31 24.46
CA CYS A 131 -30.43 -14.52 23.62
C CYS A 131 -29.73 -13.91 22.40
N SER A 132 -28.45 -14.22 22.20
CA SER A 132 -27.57 -13.68 21.15
C SER A 132 -27.72 -12.17 20.98
N GLY A 133 -27.71 -11.42 22.09
CA GLY A 133 -27.83 -9.96 22.08
C GLY A 133 -29.25 -9.40 22.00
N SER A 134 -30.30 -10.20 21.80
CA SER A 134 -31.68 -9.69 21.65
C SER A 134 -32.35 -9.24 22.95
N GLY A 135 -31.84 -9.71 24.11
CA GLY A 135 -32.51 -9.54 25.41
C GLY A 135 -33.75 -10.41 25.59
N MET A 136 -34.25 -11.04 24.52
CA MET A 136 -35.50 -11.78 24.51
C MET A 136 -35.25 -13.26 24.23
N HIS A 137 -36.06 -14.12 24.84
CA HIS A 137 -36.00 -15.56 24.65
C HIS A 137 -37.37 -16.09 24.22
N TYR A 138 -37.37 -16.92 23.17
CA TYR A 138 -38.55 -17.59 22.65
C TYR A 138 -38.43 -19.09 22.86
N LYS A 139 -39.53 -19.72 23.27
CA LYS A 139 -39.64 -21.19 23.32
C LYS A 139 -39.37 -21.76 21.95
N GLU A 140 -38.78 -22.95 21.89
CA GLU A 140 -38.36 -23.56 20.63
C GLU A 140 -39.48 -23.67 19.59
N LYS A 141 -40.70 -24.00 20.05
CA LYS A 141 -41.91 -24.10 19.22
C LYS A 141 -42.31 -22.77 18.57
N ASP A 142 -41.90 -21.65 19.15
CA ASP A 142 -42.28 -20.29 18.75
C ASP A 142 -41.20 -19.58 17.93
N ARG A 143 -40.03 -20.20 17.80
CA ARG A 143 -38.95 -19.69 16.95
C ARG A 143 -39.39 -19.66 15.49
N CYS A 144 -38.93 -18.66 14.76
CA CYS A 144 -39.16 -18.57 13.32
C CYS A 144 -38.58 -19.80 12.62
N LYS A 145 -39.35 -20.45 11.73
CA LYS A 145 -38.92 -21.68 11.04
C LYS A 145 -37.73 -21.44 10.10
N LYS A 146 -37.67 -20.27 9.44
CA LYS A 146 -36.62 -19.93 8.47
C LYS A 146 -35.28 -19.62 9.13
N CYS A 147 -35.25 -18.72 10.12
CA CYS A 147 -34.01 -18.32 10.79
C CYS A 147 -33.71 -19.15 12.05
N LYS A 148 -34.62 -20.04 12.49
CA LYS A 148 -34.50 -20.86 13.71
C LYS A 148 -34.14 -20.04 14.97
N GLY A 149 -34.68 -18.82 15.08
CA GLY A 149 -34.38 -17.89 16.18
C GLY A 149 -33.17 -16.98 15.98
N LYS A 150 -32.37 -17.15 14.92
CA LYS A 150 -31.15 -16.34 14.66
C LYS A 150 -31.41 -14.91 14.18
N ARG A 151 -32.65 -14.57 13.81
CA ARG A 151 -33.10 -13.25 13.31
C ARG A 151 -32.53 -12.84 11.93
N THR A 152 -31.43 -13.42 11.49
CA THR A 152 -30.85 -13.25 10.14
C THR A 152 -30.93 -14.54 9.32
N CYS A 153 -30.81 -14.41 8.00
CA CYS A 153 -30.71 -15.52 7.04
C CYS A 153 -29.63 -15.19 6.02
N LYS A 154 -28.96 -16.22 5.49
CA LYS A 154 -28.06 -16.05 4.33
C LYS A 154 -28.90 -15.86 3.07
N GLU A 155 -28.53 -14.87 2.26
CA GLU A 155 -29.11 -14.62 0.95
C GLU A 155 -27.98 -14.31 -0.03
N THR A 156 -28.03 -14.94 -1.21
CA THR A 156 -27.10 -14.67 -2.31
C THR A 156 -27.72 -13.60 -3.21
N LYS A 157 -27.02 -12.49 -3.41
CA LYS A 157 -27.46 -11.37 -4.26
C LYS A 157 -26.44 -11.14 -5.38
N ALA A 158 -26.92 -10.94 -6.60
CA ALA A 158 -26.08 -10.50 -7.71
C ALA A 158 -25.80 -8.99 -7.55
N LEU A 159 -24.52 -8.64 -7.47
CA LEU A 159 -24.02 -7.28 -7.38
C LEU A 159 -23.17 -6.95 -8.61
N GLU A 160 -23.05 -5.66 -8.88
CA GLU A 160 -22.27 -5.13 -10.01
C GLU A 160 -21.24 -4.14 -9.48
N LEU A 161 -19.97 -4.39 -9.80
CA LEU A 161 -18.84 -3.54 -9.46
C LEU A 161 -18.38 -2.83 -10.74
N TYR A 162 -18.49 -1.50 -10.77
CA TYR A 162 -17.95 -0.69 -11.86
C TYR A 162 -16.59 -0.11 -11.45
N ILE A 163 -15.57 -0.42 -12.24
CA ILE A 163 -14.20 0.07 -12.08
C ILE A 163 -13.96 1.11 -13.19
N PRO A 164 -13.88 2.40 -12.84
CA PRO A 164 -13.61 3.45 -13.80
C PRO A 164 -12.23 3.30 -14.44
N PRO A 165 -12.08 3.64 -15.74
CA PRO A 165 -10.76 3.73 -16.34
C PRO A 165 -9.92 4.78 -15.62
N GLY A 166 -8.63 4.47 -15.44
CA GLY A 166 -7.68 5.35 -14.77
C GLY A 166 -7.68 5.26 -13.25
N SER A 167 -8.47 4.35 -12.66
CA SER A 167 -8.40 4.05 -11.23
C SER A 167 -6.99 3.66 -10.79
N MET A 168 -6.63 4.02 -9.55
CA MET A 168 -5.29 3.83 -8.98
C MET A 168 -5.27 2.71 -7.95
N GLN A 169 -4.06 2.23 -7.63
CA GLN A 169 -3.82 1.37 -6.48
C GLN A 169 -4.43 1.98 -5.21
N GLY A 170 -5.23 1.21 -4.49
CA GLY A 170 -5.90 1.64 -3.26
C GLY A 170 -7.17 2.49 -3.47
N ASP A 171 -7.60 2.72 -4.72
CA ASP A 171 -8.92 3.32 -4.96
C ASP A 171 -10.02 2.48 -4.29
N ARG A 172 -10.98 3.18 -3.67
CA ARG A 172 -12.09 2.57 -2.96
C ARG A 172 -13.35 2.62 -3.82
N ILE A 173 -13.97 1.46 -4.04
CA ILE A 173 -15.28 1.36 -4.68
C ILE A 173 -16.29 0.89 -3.64
N VAL A 174 -17.33 1.70 -3.40
CA VAL A 174 -18.29 1.49 -2.31
C VAL A 174 -19.62 1.03 -2.88
N LEU A 175 -20.12 -0.12 -2.40
CA LEU A 175 -21.48 -0.58 -2.61
C LEU A 175 -22.29 -0.32 -1.33
N GLU A 176 -23.05 0.78 -1.36
CA GLU A 176 -23.79 1.28 -0.20
C GLU A 176 -24.86 0.27 0.28
N GLY A 177 -24.88 0.00 1.59
CA GLY A 177 -25.89 -0.87 2.21
C GLY A 177 -25.81 -2.35 1.80
N GLU A 178 -24.74 -2.78 1.12
CA GLU A 178 -24.58 -4.15 0.67
C GLU A 178 -23.88 -5.08 1.66
N ALA A 179 -23.34 -4.57 2.77
CA ALA A 179 -22.76 -5.40 3.83
C ALA A 179 -23.80 -6.24 4.58
N ASP A 180 -23.32 -7.06 5.51
CA ASP A 180 -24.14 -7.87 6.42
C ASP A 180 -25.11 -7.00 7.24
N GLN A 181 -26.38 -7.42 7.26
CA GLN A 181 -27.43 -6.77 8.02
C GLN A 181 -27.53 -7.34 9.43
N LEU A 182 -27.50 -6.46 10.43
CA LEU A 182 -27.86 -6.79 11.80
C LEU A 182 -29.31 -6.37 12.11
N PRO A 183 -30.05 -7.16 12.91
CA PRO A 183 -31.36 -6.74 13.39
C PRO A 183 -31.27 -5.40 14.12
N ASP A 184 -32.29 -4.55 13.93
CA ASP A 184 -32.41 -3.24 14.58
C ASP A 184 -31.29 -2.25 14.21
N GLN A 185 -30.57 -2.50 13.12
CA GLN A 185 -29.47 -1.69 12.61
C GLN A 185 -29.62 -1.42 11.11
N ALA A 186 -29.14 -0.26 10.66
CA ALA A 186 -28.97 -0.02 9.24
C ALA A 186 -27.78 -0.85 8.71
N PRO A 187 -27.81 -1.31 7.44
CA PRO A 187 -26.67 -2.01 6.86
C PRO A 187 -25.44 -1.08 6.75
N GLY A 188 -24.26 -1.70 6.89
CA GLY A 188 -23.00 -1.09 6.50
C GLY A 188 -22.79 -1.18 4.99
N ASP A 189 -21.62 -0.72 4.54
CA ASP A 189 -21.25 -0.68 3.13
C ASP A 189 -20.25 -1.79 2.80
N LEU A 190 -20.31 -2.32 1.58
CA LEU A 190 -19.31 -3.25 1.06
C LEU A 190 -18.28 -2.43 0.27
N ILE A 191 -17.06 -2.35 0.77
CA ILE A 191 -15.99 -1.49 0.26
C ILE A 191 -14.92 -2.37 -0.39
N PHE A 192 -14.71 -2.18 -1.68
CA PHE A 192 -13.61 -2.81 -2.40
C PHE A 192 -12.40 -1.89 -2.46
N HIS A 193 -11.25 -2.41 -2.08
CA HIS A 193 -9.95 -1.75 -2.26
C HIS A 193 -9.26 -2.34 -3.49
N LEU A 194 -9.01 -1.53 -4.51
CA LEU A 194 -8.37 -2.00 -5.72
C LEU A 194 -6.90 -2.32 -5.47
N VAL A 195 -6.49 -3.50 -5.92
CA VAL A 195 -5.10 -3.98 -5.88
C VAL A 195 -4.64 -4.25 -7.30
N GLU A 196 -3.84 -3.34 -7.85
CA GLU A 196 -3.16 -3.45 -9.12
C GLU A 196 -2.20 -4.64 -9.12
N GLU A 197 -2.42 -5.55 -10.05
CA GLU A 197 -1.53 -6.70 -10.27
C GLU A 197 -0.31 -6.26 -11.10
N PRO A 198 0.90 -6.77 -10.76
CA PRO A 198 2.08 -6.56 -11.60
C PRO A 198 1.82 -7.02 -13.04
N HIS A 199 2.35 -6.27 -14.01
CA HIS A 199 2.20 -6.58 -15.43
C HIS A 199 3.56 -6.91 -16.05
N ASP A 200 3.61 -7.91 -16.92
CA ASP A 200 4.87 -8.46 -17.46
C ASP A 200 5.66 -7.45 -18.32
N VAL A 201 4.95 -6.57 -19.03
CA VAL A 201 5.54 -5.65 -20.02
C VAL A 201 5.62 -4.21 -19.51
N PHE A 202 4.69 -3.81 -18.63
CA PHE A 202 4.47 -2.41 -18.30
C PHE A 202 4.57 -2.21 -16.80
N THR A 203 5.28 -1.17 -16.40
CA THR A 203 5.31 -0.69 -15.02
C THR A 203 4.60 0.65 -14.99
N ARG A 204 3.59 0.78 -14.13
CA ARG A 204 2.84 2.02 -13.98
C ARG A 204 3.50 2.91 -12.93
N ILE A 205 3.70 4.19 -13.27
CA ILE A 205 4.15 5.22 -12.34
C ILE A 205 3.16 6.38 -12.42
N GLY A 206 2.23 6.44 -11.46
CA GLY A 206 1.16 7.43 -11.45
C GLY A 206 0.23 7.27 -12.68
N ARG A 207 0.28 8.23 -13.60
CA ARG A 207 -0.49 8.21 -14.86
C ARG A 207 0.35 7.73 -16.06
N ASP A 208 1.66 7.63 -15.88
CA ASP A 208 2.58 7.28 -16.95
C ASP A 208 2.89 5.79 -16.89
N LEU A 209 3.30 5.24 -18.03
CA LEU A 209 3.72 3.85 -18.17
C LEU A 209 5.19 3.80 -18.55
N SER A 210 5.92 2.80 -18.07
CA SER A 210 7.24 2.46 -18.57
C SER A 210 7.28 1.03 -19.08
N ALA A 211 8.01 0.78 -20.16
CA ALA A 211 8.26 -0.56 -20.67
C ALA A 211 9.67 -0.67 -21.25
N ASP A 212 10.21 -1.89 -21.26
CA ASP A 212 11.49 -2.17 -21.89
C ASP A 212 11.34 -2.23 -23.41
N LEU A 213 12.13 -1.43 -24.11
CA LEU A 213 12.27 -1.48 -25.55
C LEU A 213 13.51 -2.29 -25.92
N LYS A 214 13.27 -3.55 -26.27
CA LYS A 214 14.29 -4.45 -26.78
C LYS A 214 14.60 -4.12 -28.24
N VAL A 215 15.84 -3.72 -28.50
CA VAL A 215 16.36 -3.41 -29.83
C VAL A 215 17.63 -4.20 -30.08
N THR A 216 17.79 -4.70 -31.29
CA THR A 216 19.05 -5.35 -31.67
C THR A 216 20.15 -4.31 -31.88
N LEU A 217 21.42 -4.71 -31.76
CA LEU A 217 22.56 -3.79 -32.01
C LEU A 217 22.47 -3.11 -33.40
N ILE A 218 22.03 -3.83 -34.43
CA ILE A 218 21.87 -3.26 -35.77
C ILE A 218 20.76 -2.21 -35.81
N GLU A 219 19.62 -2.45 -35.15
CA GLU A 219 18.53 -1.48 -35.07
C GLU A 219 18.95 -0.22 -34.28
N ALA A 220 19.73 -0.41 -33.22
CA ALA A 220 20.26 0.70 -32.41
C ALA A 220 21.22 1.61 -33.19
N LEU A 221 22.04 1.04 -34.09
CA LEU A 221 23.00 1.80 -34.90
C LEU A 221 22.39 2.35 -36.21
N SER A 222 21.56 1.55 -36.88
CA SER A 222 21.08 1.86 -38.24
C SER A 222 19.68 2.45 -38.29
N GLY A 223 18.96 2.51 -37.18
CA GLY A 223 17.56 2.91 -37.12
C GLY A 223 16.60 1.77 -37.47
N PHE A 224 15.33 1.93 -37.12
CA PHE A 224 14.30 0.90 -37.36
C PHE A 224 12.91 1.52 -37.48
N SER A 225 11.99 0.77 -38.10
CA SER A 225 10.60 1.19 -38.25
C SER A 225 9.67 -0.02 -38.11
N ARG A 226 9.22 -0.30 -36.88
CA ARG A 226 8.39 -1.48 -36.56
C ARG A 226 7.46 -1.25 -35.38
N VAL A 227 6.52 -2.17 -35.20
CA VAL A 227 5.74 -2.26 -33.96
C VAL A 227 6.68 -2.76 -32.87
N VAL A 228 6.79 -2.00 -31.78
CA VAL A 228 7.74 -2.30 -30.69
C VAL A 228 7.08 -2.94 -29.48
N VAL A 229 5.83 -2.57 -29.20
CA VAL A 229 5.09 -3.06 -28.04
C VAL A 229 3.59 -3.12 -28.36
N LYS A 230 2.90 -4.07 -27.76
CA LYS A 230 1.44 -4.13 -27.75
C LYS A 230 0.93 -3.38 -26.53
N HIS A 231 0.11 -2.36 -26.74
CA HIS A 231 -0.52 -1.57 -25.67
C HIS A 231 -1.60 -2.39 -24.95
N LEU A 232 -2.02 -1.93 -23.77
CA LEU A 232 -3.08 -2.44 -22.91
C LEU A 232 -4.45 -2.52 -23.61
N ASP A 233 -4.69 -1.71 -24.64
CA ASP A 233 -5.88 -1.79 -25.48
C ASP A 233 -5.81 -2.85 -26.59
N GLY A 234 -4.63 -3.46 -26.77
CA GLY A 234 -4.34 -4.44 -27.80
C GLY A 234 -3.79 -3.86 -29.10
N ARG A 235 -3.71 -2.52 -29.25
CA ARG A 235 -3.08 -1.87 -30.41
C ARG A 235 -1.56 -2.06 -30.37
N GLY A 236 -0.93 -2.15 -31.53
CA GLY A 236 0.53 -2.11 -31.64
C GLY A 236 1.03 -0.68 -31.73
N ILE A 237 2.01 -0.31 -30.90
CA ILE A 237 2.69 0.99 -31.01
C ILE A 237 3.84 0.85 -31.99
N ARG A 238 3.75 1.56 -33.12
CA ARG A 238 4.84 1.65 -34.10
C ARG A 238 5.76 2.82 -33.76
N ILE A 239 7.05 2.56 -33.75
CA ILE A 239 8.08 3.61 -33.63
C ILE A 239 8.91 3.61 -34.90
N ASP A 240 9.15 4.83 -35.39
CA ASP A 240 10.02 5.11 -36.51
C ASP A 240 11.25 5.88 -36.00
N HIS A 241 12.35 5.18 -35.83
CA HIS A 241 13.61 5.74 -35.37
C HIS A 241 14.54 5.97 -36.56
N PRO A 242 14.92 7.24 -36.86
CA PRO A 242 15.61 7.58 -38.10
C PRO A 242 17.03 7.03 -38.14
N ARG A 243 17.47 6.69 -39.36
CA ARG A 243 18.87 6.30 -39.62
C ARG A 243 19.82 7.43 -39.26
N GLY A 244 20.97 7.09 -38.68
CA GLY A 244 22.01 8.04 -38.30
C GLY A 244 21.88 8.61 -36.88
N LYS A 245 20.80 8.29 -36.15
CA LYS A 245 20.73 8.52 -34.70
C LYS A 245 20.97 7.21 -33.98
N VAL A 246 22.08 7.12 -33.24
CA VAL A 246 22.39 5.92 -32.44
C VAL A 246 21.60 5.93 -31.14
N LEU A 247 20.91 4.82 -30.84
CA LEU A 247 20.33 4.58 -29.52
C LEU A 247 21.37 3.95 -28.61
N ARG A 248 21.44 4.43 -27.37
CA ARG A 248 22.36 3.92 -26.36
C ARG A 248 21.60 3.06 -25.35
N PRO A 249 22.25 2.08 -24.70
CA PRO A 249 21.64 1.37 -23.58
C PRO A 249 21.20 2.37 -22.50
N GLY A 250 19.96 2.23 -22.01
CA GLY A 250 19.39 3.11 -20.99
C GLY A 250 18.79 4.42 -21.51
N ASP A 251 18.90 4.73 -22.80
CA ASP A 251 18.17 5.86 -23.39
C ASP A 251 16.66 5.67 -23.19
N VAL A 252 15.91 6.77 -23.01
CA VAL A 252 14.47 6.72 -22.79
C VAL A 252 13.73 7.43 -23.92
N LEU A 253 12.89 6.69 -24.63
CA LEU A 253 12.01 7.24 -25.67
C LEU A 253 10.63 7.54 -25.08
N LYS A 254 10.19 8.79 -25.17
CA LYS A 254 8.87 9.21 -24.70
C LYS A 254 7.86 9.17 -25.86
N VAL A 255 6.77 8.43 -25.67
CA VAL A 255 5.61 8.40 -26.57
C VAL A 255 4.45 9.14 -25.89
N PRO A 256 4.13 10.37 -26.32
CA PRO A 256 3.14 11.19 -25.66
C PRO A 256 1.72 10.63 -25.84
N GLY A 257 0.89 10.69 -24.79
CA GLY A 257 -0.53 10.30 -24.84
C GLY A 257 -0.81 8.80 -24.86
N GLU A 258 0.22 7.95 -24.77
CA GLU A 258 0.08 6.49 -24.72
C GLU A 258 0.32 5.93 -23.29
N GLY A 259 0.14 6.74 -22.25
CA GLY A 259 0.11 6.29 -20.84
C GLY A 259 -1.29 5.90 -20.35
N MET A 260 -1.51 5.88 -19.03
CA MET A 260 -2.80 5.55 -18.43
C MET A 260 -3.81 6.70 -18.56
N PRO A 261 -5.12 6.40 -18.70
CA PRO A 261 -6.16 7.43 -18.68
C PRO A 261 -6.26 8.11 -17.32
N VAL A 262 -6.65 9.38 -17.33
CA VAL A 262 -6.89 10.17 -16.11
C VAL A 262 -8.37 10.13 -15.76
N LYS A 263 -8.68 9.83 -14.49
CA LYS A 263 -10.07 9.75 -14.01
C LYS A 263 -10.83 11.05 -14.30
N LYS A 264 -12.03 10.93 -14.88
CA LYS A 264 -12.92 12.07 -15.24
C LYS A 264 -12.32 13.05 -16.27
N SER A 265 -11.32 12.64 -17.03
CA SER A 265 -10.73 13.44 -18.11
C SER A 265 -10.47 12.55 -19.33
N ASP A 266 -10.52 13.14 -20.52
CA ASP A 266 -10.14 12.45 -21.76
C ASP A 266 -8.62 12.42 -21.96
N MET A 267 -7.86 13.04 -21.05
CA MET A 267 -6.40 13.03 -21.09
C MET A 267 -5.83 11.67 -20.66
N LYS A 268 -4.73 11.31 -21.32
CA LYS A 268 -3.88 10.17 -20.96
C LYS A 268 -2.50 10.67 -20.53
N GLY A 269 -1.80 9.88 -19.72
CA GLY A 269 -0.39 10.06 -19.46
C GLY A 269 0.47 9.69 -20.68
N ASP A 270 1.76 9.53 -20.44
CA ASP A 270 2.76 9.22 -21.46
C ASP A 270 3.36 7.82 -21.25
N LEU A 271 3.90 7.24 -22.33
CA LEU A 271 4.65 5.99 -22.28
C LEU A 271 6.15 6.27 -22.42
N TYR A 272 6.94 5.72 -21.52
CA TYR A 272 8.40 5.81 -21.48
C TYR A 272 9.00 4.45 -21.82
N LEU A 273 9.76 4.40 -22.91
CA LEU A 273 10.39 3.18 -23.38
C LEU A 273 11.88 3.22 -23.05
N VAL A 274 12.32 2.34 -22.15
CA VAL A 274 13.72 2.23 -21.75
C VAL A 274 14.44 1.30 -22.72
N VAL A 275 15.44 1.81 -23.41
CA VAL A 275 16.17 1.06 -24.43
C VAL A 275 17.06 0.01 -23.78
N LYS A 276 16.84 -1.25 -24.15
CA LYS A 276 17.70 -2.39 -23.85
C LYS A 276 18.24 -2.96 -25.16
N ILE A 277 19.55 -2.91 -25.32
CA ILE A 277 20.21 -3.41 -26.53
C ILE A 277 20.53 -4.89 -26.36
N GLU A 278 20.01 -5.72 -27.25
CA GLU A 278 20.36 -7.13 -27.36
C GLU A 278 21.57 -7.27 -28.29
N PHE A 279 22.67 -7.77 -27.72
CA PHE A 279 23.90 -8.07 -28.46
C PHE A 279 23.79 -9.43 -29.16
N PRO A 280 24.50 -9.64 -30.27
CA PRO A 280 24.61 -10.95 -30.90
C PRO A 280 25.17 -12.00 -29.94
N GLU A 281 24.84 -13.27 -30.19
CA GLU A 281 25.38 -14.41 -29.44
C GLU A 281 26.90 -14.55 -29.65
N ASP A 282 27.55 -15.18 -28.68
CA ASP A 282 28.98 -15.48 -28.76
C ASP A 282 29.26 -16.40 -29.96
N GLY A 283 30.31 -16.09 -30.71
CA GLY A 283 30.68 -16.85 -31.91
C GLY A 283 29.81 -16.60 -33.15
N TRP A 284 28.97 -15.57 -33.17
CA TRP A 284 28.17 -15.24 -34.37
C TRP A 284 29.03 -14.89 -35.61
N MET A 285 30.28 -14.45 -35.39
CA MET A 285 31.30 -14.25 -36.43
C MET A 285 32.31 -15.40 -36.40
N GLN A 286 32.49 -16.06 -37.55
CA GLN A 286 33.30 -17.27 -37.68
C GLN A 286 34.64 -17.03 -38.39
N ASN A 287 34.74 -15.97 -39.20
CA ASN A 287 35.92 -15.70 -40.02
C ASN A 287 36.61 -14.39 -39.63
N ASP A 288 37.94 -14.37 -39.57
CA ASP A 288 38.75 -13.17 -39.28
C ASP A 288 38.43 -11.98 -40.20
N SER A 289 38.10 -12.26 -41.46
CA SER A 289 37.70 -11.22 -42.42
C SER A 289 36.40 -10.48 -42.02
N GLN A 290 35.52 -11.11 -41.25
CA GLN A 290 34.30 -10.47 -40.73
C GLN A 290 34.64 -9.48 -39.60
N TYR A 291 35.60 -9.84 -38.74
CA TYR A 291 36.11 -8.97 -37.68
C TYR A 291 36.85 -7.74 -38.26
N ASP A 292 37.64 -7.93 -39.32
CA ASP A 292 38.30 -6.84 -40.03
C ASP A 292 37.28 -5.88 -40.68
N ALA A 293 36.22 -6.42 -41.27
CA ALA A 293 35.16 -5.61 -41.87
C ALA A 293 34.42 -4.78 -40.81
N LEU A 294 34.15 -5.36 -39.64
CA LEU A 294 33.51 -4.66 -38.53
C LEU A 294 34.39 -3.53 -37.98
N THR A 295 35.69 -3.79 -37.81
CA THR A 295 36.67 -2.80 -37.34
C THR A 295 36.78 -1.59 -38.28
N LYS A 296 36.57 -1.80 -39.59
CA LYS A 296 36.55 -0.70 -40.58
C LYS A 296 35.26 0.14 -40.54
N LEU A 297 34.15 -0.42 -40.05
CA LEU A 297 32.84 0.24 -40.01
C LEU A 297 32.59 1.00 -38.71
N LEU A 298 33.19 0.55 -37.61
CA LEU A 298 33.03 1.15 -36.29
C LEU A 298 34.12 2.21 -36.01
N PRO A 299 33.87 3.13 -35.06
CA PRO A 299 34.89 4.06 -34.59
C PRO A 299 36.14 3.31 -34.09
N PRO A 300 37.34 3.93 -34.21
CA PRO A 300 38.57 3.29 -33.77
C PRO A 300 38.52 2.96 -32.27
N PRO A 301 39.21 1.89 -31.84
CA PRO A 301 39.25 1.50 -30.44
C PRO A 301 39.84 2.64 -29.58
N ALA A 302 39.46 2.65 -28.31
CA ALA A 302 40.02 3.60 -27.35
C ALA A 302 41.54 3.45 -27.30
N LYS A 303 42.23 4.58 -27.14
CA LYS A 303 43.69 4.54 -26.95
C LYS A 303 43.98 3.79 -25.66
N PRO A 304 44.94 2.86 -25.66
CA PRO A 304 45.41 2.22 -24.44
C PRO A 304 45.85 3.28 -23.42
N ILE A 305 45.60 3.01 -22.15
CA ILE A 305 46.10 3.84 -21.06
C ILE A 305 47.61 3.56 -20.95
N GLU A 306 48.43 4.61 -20.99
CA GLU A 306 49.88 4.50 -20.86
C GLU A 306 50.24 4.38 -19.37
N ALA A 307 51.03 3.36 -19.02
CA ALA A 307 51.55 3.13 -17.67
C ALA A 307 53.04 2.71 -17.76
N GLU A 308 53.84 3.08 -16.77
CA GLU A 308 55.29 2.78 -16.74
C GLU A 308 55.56 1.30 -16.46
N GLU A 309 54.73 0.67 -15.65
CA GLU A 309 54.77 -0.75 -15.31
C GLU A 309 53.45 -1.38 -15.75
N ILE A 310 53.52 -2.48 -16.51
CA ILE A 310 52.37 -3.20 -17.06
C ILE A 310 52.46 -4.64 -16.56
N ASP A 311 51.50 -5.01 -15.72
CA ASP A 311 51.31 -6.39 -15.25
C ASP A 311 50.29 -7.11 -16.14
N ASP A 312 50.70 -8.23 -16.73
CA ASP A 312 49.78 -9.13 -17.43
C ASP A 312 48.98 -9.93 -16.39
N VAL A 313 47.69 -9.67 -16.30
CA VAL A 313 46.78 -10.35 -15.37
C VAL A 313 45.80 -11.25 -16.10
N GLU A 314 45.56 -12.44 -15.54
CA GLU A 314 44.47 -13.31 -15.96
C GLU A 314 43.16 -12.80 -15.36
N TYR A 315 42.07 -12.86 -16.13
CA TYR A 315 40.73 -12.50 -15.65
C TYR A 315 39.82 -13.73 -15.65
N GLU A 316 38.91 -13.76 -14.69
CA GLU A 316 37.83 -14.75 -14.63
C GLU A 316 36.60 -14.19 -15.36
N SER A 317 36.12 -14.91 -16.37
CA SER A 317 34.88 -14.57 -17.06
C SER A 317 33.65 -15.00 -16.24
N GLY A 318 32.60 -14.18 -16.20
CA GLY A 318 31.33 -14.55 -15.56
C GLY A 318 31.30 -14.39 -14.04
N ALA A 319 32.19 -13.59 -13.47
CA ALA A 319 32.15 -13.23 -12.06
C ALA A 319 30.81 -12.54 -11.69
N ASP A 320 30.28 -12.87 -10.52
CA ASP A 320 29.08 -12.24 -9.97
C ASP A 320 29.45 -11.04 -9.12
N ILE A 321 28.92 -9.86 -9.47
CA ILE A 321 29.20 -8.61 -8.77
C ILE A 321 28.73 -8.65 -7.31
N GLU A 322 27.76 -9.49 -6.95
CA GLU A 322 27.30 -9.65 -5.57
C GLU A 322 28.35 -10.29 -4.65
N GLN A 323 29.37 -10.98 -5.20
CA GLN A 323 30.47 -11.55 -4.43
C GLN A 323 31.53 -10.51 -4.06
N MET A 324 31.47 -9.32 -4.64
CA MET A 324 32.38 -8.22 -4.33
C MET A 324 32.24 -7.81 -2.86
N GLY A 325 33.31 -7.96 -2.07
CA GLY A 325 33.29 -7.62 -0.64
C GLY A 325 32.67 -8.69 0.26
N ALA A 326 32.45 -9.92 -0.22
CA ALA A 326 31.93 -11.02 0.59
C ALA A 326 32.73 -11.29 1.88
N HIS A 327 34.00 -10.88 1.93
CA HIS A 327 34.90 -11.02 3.08
C HIS A 327 34.97 -9.78 3.99
N GLN A 328 34.27 -8.68 3.68
CA GLN A 328 34.39 -7.40 4.40
C GLN A 328 33.92 -7.49 5.87
N GLY A 329 33.10 -8.48 6.22
CA GLY A 329 32.62 -8.72 7.59
C GLY A 329 33.26 -9.92 8.31
N ASP A 330 34.24 -10.60 7.73
CA ASP A 330 34.93 -11.73 8.37
C ASP A 330 36.10 -11.19 9.23
N PRO A 331 36.09 -11.38 10.56
CA PRO A 331 37.16 -10.91 11.45
C PRO A 331 38.56 -11.46 11.11
N ARG A 332 38.65 -12.53 10.30
CA ARG A 332 39.94 -13.10 9.83
C ARG A 332 40.56 -12.32 8.68
N TYR A 333 39.79 -11.47 8.01
CA TYR A 333 40.22 -10.64 6.87
C TYR A 333 40.18 -9.13 7.19
N GLY A 334 39.93 -8.78 8.46
CA GLY A 334 40.02 -7.41 8.95
C GLY A 334 41.47 -7.00 9.13
N ASN A 335 41.83 -5.82 8.61
CA ASN A 335 43.13 -5.20 8.83
C ASN A 335 43.19 -4.68 10.28
N ASP A 336 43.71 -5.50 11.19
CA ASP A 336 44.26 -5.02 12.46
C ASP A 336 45.60 -4.36 12.10
N TRP A 337 45.58 -3.04 11.91
CA TRP A 337 46.81 -2.27 11.88
C TRP A 337 47.25 -2.16 13.35
N GLU A 338 48.08 -3.09 13.81
CA GLU A 338 48.78 -2.93 15.09
C GLU A 338 49.71 -1.71 14.93
N ASP A 339 49.32 -0.58 15.52
CA ASP A 339 50.20 0.59 15.67
C ASP A 339 51.34 0.19 16.61
N ASP A 340 52.46 -0.21 16.01
CA ASP A 340 53.69 -0.66 16.68
C ASP A 340 54.59 0.53 17.06
N ASP A 341 54.00 1.61 17.59
CA ASP A 341 54.71 2.81 18.05
C ASP A 341 54.26 3.17 19.48
N ASP A 342 54.95 2.67 20.51
CA ASP A 342 55.19 3.36 21.79
C ASP A 342 56.21 2.59 22.65
N GLU A 343 57.47 2.54 22.21
CA GLU A 343 58.64 2.28 23.06
C GLU A 343 59.71 3.35 22.77
N ASP A 344 59.70 4.50 23.47
CA ASP A 344 60.90 5.02 24.15
C ASP A 344 60.62 6.24 25.08
N ASP A 345 61.43 6.29 26.14
CA ASP A 345 61.83 7.46 26.93
C ASP A 345 60.88 8.11 27.97
N GLY A 346 61.06 7.68 29.22
CA GLY A 346 60.67 8.44 30.40
C GLY A 346 61.62 9.59 30.74
N ALA A 347 61.07 10.69 31.28
CA ALA A 347 61.62 11.46 32.42
C ALA A 347 60.80 12.73 32.75
N GLY A 348 59.86 12.64 33.70
CA GLY A 348 59.42 13.67 34.68
C GLY A 348 58.93 15.07 34.18
N PRO A 349 58.44 15.97 35.08
CA PRO A 349 58.51 15.93 36.54
C PRO A 349 57.16 16.12 37.27
N GLN A 350 57.25 15.85 38.58
CA GLN A 350 56.23 15.94 39.62
C GLN A 350 55.97 17.38 40.06
N CYS A 351 54.72 17.71 40.41
CA CYS A 351 54.42 18.68 41.48
C CYS A 351 53.15 18.24 42.23
N ALA A 352 53.31 18.04 43.53
CA ALA A 352 52.25 17.75 44.48
C ALA A 352 51.95 19.00 45.34
N THR A 353 50.84 18.89 46.10
CA THR A 353 50.31 19.74 47.19
C THR A 353 49.39 20.87 46.74
N GLN A 354 48.23 21.10 47.36
CA GLN A 354 47.76 20.77 48.71
C GLN A 354 46.23 20.64 48.74
#